data_AF-A0ABD5YGL8-F1
#
_entry.id   AF-A0ABD5YGL8-F1
#
_cell.length_a   1.000
_cell.length_b   1.000
_cell.length_c   1.000
_cell.angle_alpha   90.00
_cell.angle_beta   90.00
_cell.angle_gamma   90.00
#
_symmetry.space_group_name_H-M   'P 1'
#
loop_
_entity.id
_entity.type
_entity.pdbx_description
1 polymer ?
#
loop_
_entity_poly.entity_id
_entity_poly.type
_entity_poly.pdbx_seq_one_letter_code
_entity_poly.pdbx_strand_id
1 'polypeptide(L)'
;MGYECPVCEIPQADGSHLANHVAFTAIIHGDEHEAWLDERVSGWSDMGQDELADVLTELSEETTFPQVFEDTTTGGEHQHDRERSGQLFDEPSMAEQGVGNGREQQLDAQSGTLDVEAQAVLEEARRMTESKLETDEE
;
A
#
# COMPACT_ATOMS: atom_id res chain seq x y z
N MET A 1 -22.57 -6.66 -2.61
CA MET A 1 -22.59 -7.00 -1.18
C MET A 1 -21.30 -7.71 -0.85
N GLY A 2 -20.79 -7.63 0.38
CA GLY A 2 -19.59 -8.36 0.79
C GLY A 2 -19.92 -9.80 1.21
N TYR A 3 -18.94 -10.69 1.13
CA TYR A 3 -19.11 -12.11 1.47
C TYR A 3 -17.93 -12.62 2.27
N GLU A 4 -18.20 -13.44 3.27
CA GLU A 4 -17.16 -14.05 4.08
C GLU A 4 -16.59 -15.30 3.39
N CYS A 5 -15.26 -15.46 3.38
CA CYS A 5 -14.67 -16.68 2.86
C CYS A 5 -15.06 -17.88 3.74
N PRO A 6 -15.64 -18.97 3.18
CA PRO A 6 -16.12 -20.11 3.96
C PRO A 6 -15.00 -20.98 4.55
N VAL A 7 -13.73 -20.63 4.31
CA VAL A 7 -12.55 -21.37 4.75
C VAL A 7 -11.79 -20.60 5.82
N CYS A 8 -11.45 -19.33 5.57
CA CYS A 8 -10.64 -18.51 6.47
C CYS A 8 -11.41 -17.39 7.18
N GLU A 9 -12.72 -17.28 6.95
CA GLU A 9 -13.61 -16.30 7.59
C GLU A 9 -13.23 -14.83 7.28
N ILE A 10 -12.39 -14.59 6.26
CA ILE A 10 -11.98 -13.23 5.86
C ILE A 10 -13.08 -12.62 4.97
N PRO A 11 -13.67 -11.47 5.35
CA PRO A 11 -14.62 -10.74 4.51
C PRO A 11 -14.00 -10.31 3.19
N GLN A 12 -14.74 -10.46 2.09
CA GLN A 12 -14.39 -10.03 0.74
C GLN A 12 -15.39 -8.98 0.25
N ALA A 13 -14.93 -8.05 -0.59
CA ALA A 13 -15.70 -6.87 -0.98
C ALA A 13 -16.96 -7.23 -1.80
N ASP A 14 -16.86 -8.25 -2.65
CA ASP A 14 -17.94 -8.77 -3.48
C ASP A 14 -17.67 -10.23 -3.91
N GLY A 15 -18.64 -10.85 -4.59
CA GLY A 15 -18.54 -12.23 -5.07
C GLY A 15 -17.36 -12.47 -6.01
N SER A 16 -17.02 -11.50 -6.85
CA SER A 16 -15.88 -11.59 -7.78
C SER A 16 -14.55 -11.58 -7.01
N HIS A 17 -14.44 -10.78 -5.94
CA HIS A 17 -13.28 -10.80 -5.03
C HIS A 17 -13.21 -12.11 -4.25
N LEU A 18 -14.35 -12.63 -3.78
CA LEU A 18 -14.42 -13.93 -3.12
C LEU A 18 -13.94 -15.06 -4.03
N ALA A 19 -14.41 -15.11 -5.27
CA ALA A 19 -13.98 -16.12 -6.25
C ALA A 19 -12.47 -16.10 -6.47
N ASN A 20 -11.90 -14.91 -6.70
CA ASN A 20 -10.45 -14.78 -6.87
C ASN A 20 -9.67 -15.17 -5.61
N HIS A 21 -10.14 -14.75 -4.44
CA HIS A 21 -9.49 -15.06 -3.17
C HIS A 21 -9.39 -16.58 -2.97
N VAL A 22 -10.51 -17.30 -3.12
CA VAL A 22 -10.53 -18.77 -2.92
C VAL A 22 -9.73 -19.48 -4.02
N ALA A 23 -9.93 -19.13 -5.29
CA ALA A 23 -9.25 -19.80 -6.41
C ALA A 23 -7.74 -19.59 -6.40
N PHE A 24 -7.25 -18.36 -6.21
CA PHE A 24 -5.81 -18.12 -6.15
C PHE A 24 -5.16 -18.70 -4.90
N THR A 25 -5.85 -18.65 -3.76
CA THR A 25 -5.31 -19.26 -2.54
C THR A 25 -5.19 -20.77 -2.70
N ALA A 26 -6.20 -21.42 -3.30
CA ALA A 26 -6.15 -22.83 -3.66
C ALA A 26 -4.97 -23.16 -4.59
N ILE A 27 -4.82 -22.42 -5.69
CA ILE A 27 -3.78 -22.70 -6.71
C ILE A 27 -2.36 -22.44 -6.19
N ILE A 28 -2.14 -21.35 -5.44
CA ILE A 28 -0.80 -20.93 -5.03
C ILE A 28 -0.33 -21.73 -3.82
N HIS A 29 -1.22 -21.99 -2.88
CA HIS A 29 -0.83 -22.57 -1.60
C HIS A 29 -1.17 -24.05 -1.46
N GLY A 30 -2.13 -24.58 -2.25
CA GLY A 30 -2.56 -25.98 -2.15
C GLY A 30 -3.14 -26.32 -0.77
N ASP A 31 -3.86 -25.36 -0.19
CA ASP A 31 -4.28 -25.35 1.22
C ASP A 31 -5.72 -25.87 1.40
N GLU A 32 -6.27 -25.66 2.60
CA GLU A 32 -7.68 -25.89 2.96
C GLU A 32 -8.67 -25.33 1.92
N HIS A 33 -8.30 -24.27 1.19
CA HIS A 33 -9.12 -23.70 0.12
C HIS A 33 -9.28 -24.65 -1.08
N GLU A 34 -8.21 -25.36 -1.47
CA GLU A 34 -8.27 -26.34 -2.57
C GLU A 34 -9.13 -27.54 -2.15
N ALA A 35 -8.88 -28.09 -0.95
CA ALA A 35 -9.64 -29.21 -0.43
C ALA A 35 -11.14 -28.89 -0.26
N TRP A 36 -11.47 -27.67 0.18
CA TRP A 36 -12.85 -27.21 0.30
C TRP A 36 -13.52 -27.07 -1.08
N LEU A 37 -12.81 -26.51 -2.07
CA LEU A 37 -13.32 -26.39 -3.43
C LEU A 37 -13.54 -27.76 -4.10
N ASP A 38 -12.61 -28.68 -3.95
CA ASP A 38 -12.73 -30.04 -4.48
C ASP A 38 -13.94 -30.80 -3.89
N GLU A 39 -14.26 -30.58 -2.61
CA GLU A 39 -15.41 -31.20 -1.97
C GLU A 39 -16.73 -30.55 -2.38
N ARG A 40 -16.78 -29.20 -2.45
CA ARG A 40 -18.04 -28.45 -2.52
C ARG A 40 -18.40 -27.97 -3.92
N VAL A 41 -17.42 -27.74 -4.77
CA VAL A 41 -17.60 -27.13 -6.10
C VAL A 41 -16.91 -28.00 -7.15
N SER A 42 -17.62 -29.00 -7.64
CA SER A 42 -17.08 -29.91 -8.65
C SER A 42 -16.71 -29.16 -9.94
N GLY A 43 -15.47 -29.35 -10.41
CA GLY A 43 -14.99 -28.72 -11.65
C GLY A 43 -14.66 -27.24 -11.51
N TRP A 44 -14.47 -26.73 -10.28
CA TRP A 44 -14.07 -25.34 -10.03
C TRP A 44 -12.82 -24.90 -10.81
N SER A 45 -11.91 -25.85 -11.09
CA SER A 45 -10.67 -25.60 -11.83
C SER A 45 -10.90 -25.10 -13.27
N ASP A 46 -12.06 -25.43 -13.85
CA ASP A 46 -12.44 -25.04 -15.21
C ASP A 46 -13.38 -23.83 -15.23
N MET A 47 -13.84 -23.37 -14.06
CA MET A 47 -14.77 -22.24 -13.95
C MET A 47 -14.04 -20.90 -14.09
N GLY A 48 -14.69 -19.96 -14.79
CA GLY A 48 -14.28 -18.56 -14.76
C GLY A 48 -14.61 -17.88 -13.43
N GLN A 49 -14.09 -16.66 -13.23
CA GLN A 49 -14.35 -15.86 -12.03
C GLN A 49 -15.84 -15.66 -11.76
N ASP A 50 -16.61 -15.26 -12.78
CA ASP A 50 -18.04 -14.97 -12.63
C ASP A 50 -18.83 -16.24 -12.29
N GLU A 51 -18.55 -17.35 -12.97
CA GLU A 51 -19.20 -18.64 -12.73
C GLU A 51 -18.90 -19.14 -11.31
N LEU A 52 -17.66 -19.01 -10.85
CA LEU A 52 -17.27 -19.39 -9.51
C LEU A 52 -17.88 -18.45 -8.46
N ALA A 53 -17.99 -17.15 -8.75
CA ALA A 53 -18.63 -16.17 -7.87
C ALA A 53 -20.10 -16.50 -7.65
N ASP A 54 -20.85 -16.82 -8.71
CA ASP A 54 -22.26 -17.20 -8.61
C ASP A 54 -22.44 -18.35 -7.61
N VAL A 55 -21.65 -19.42 -7.75
CA VAL A 55 -21.70 -20.57 -6.85
C VAL A 55 -21.27 -20.21 -5.42
N LEU A 56 -20.17 -19.47 -5.27
CA LEU A 56 -19.63 -19.17 -3.94
C LEU A 56 -20.53 -18.23 -3.14
N THR A 57 -21.24 -17.29 -3.79
CA THR A 57 -22.16 -16.39 -3.10
C THR A 57 -23.38 -17.12 -2.51
N GLU A 58 -23.78 -18.27 -3.07
CA GLU A 58 -24.82 -19.13 -2.49
C GLU A 58 -24.32 -19.94 -1.29
N LEU A 59 -23.00 -20.21 -1.23
CA LEU A 59 -22.37 -21.04 -0.20
C LEU A 59 -21.74 -20.24 0.95
N SER A 60 -21.68 -18.91 0.80
CA SER A 60 -20.96 -18.02 1.72
C SER A 60 -21.91 -17.06 2.43
N GLU A 61 -21.56 -16.70 3.65
CA GLU A 61 -22.37 -15.75 4.43
C GLU A 61 -22.17 -14.32 3.91
N GLU A 62 -23.27 -13.61 3.67
CA GLU A 62 -23.23 -12.19 3.33
C GLU A 62 -22.78 -11.38 4.56
N THR A 63 -21.77 -10.53 4.39
CA THR A 63 -21.19 -9.74 5.48
C THR A 63 -20.83 -8.32 5.03
N THR A 64 -20.60 -7.44 6.00
CA THR A 64 -20.09 -6.10 5.71
C THR A 64 -18.59 -6.15 5.56
N PHE A 65 -18.09 -5.73 4.40
CA PHE A 65 -16.64 -5.57 4.20
C PHE A 65 -16.15 -4.28 4.90
N PRO A 66 -15.20 -4.35 5.84
CA PRO A 66 -14.72 -3.19 6.56
C PRO A 66 -13.91 -2.27 5.64
N GLN A 67 -14.48 -1.10 5.31
CA GLN A 67 -13.78 -0.04 4.58
C GLN A 67 -12.82 0.69 5.55
N VAL A 68 -11.58 0.22 5.66
CA VAL A 68 -10.57 0.81 6.58
C VAL A 68 -9.92 2.11 6.05
N PHE A 69 -10.34 2.58 4.87
CA PHE A 69 -9.91 3.85 4.28
C PHE A 69 -11.11 4.68 3.83
N GLU A 70 -12.04 4.92 4.76
CA GLU A 70 -12.86 6.12 4.65
C GLU A 70 -11.94 7.31 4.92
N ASP A 71 -11.73 8.15 3.91
CA ASP A 71 -11.28 9.53 4.07
C ASP A 71 -9.77 9.85 3.97
N THR A 72 -9.18 9.64 2.78
CA THR A 72 -8.01 10.43 2.34
C THR A 72 -8.39 11.56 1.37
N THR A 73 -9.69 11.84 1.22
CA THR A 73 -10.22 12.79 0.22
C THR A 73 -11.07 13.92 0.85
N THR A 74 -11.65 13.78 2.03
CA THR A 74 -12.31 14.86 2.79
C THR A 74 -11.29 15.61 3.67
N GLY A 75 -10.12 15.89 3.11
CA GLY A 75 -9.04 16.61 3.80
C GLY A 75 -8.33 17.65 2.92
N GLY A 76 -8.88 17.98 1.75
CA GLY A 76 -8.29 18.99 0.89
C GLY A 76 -9.22 19.35 -0.26
N GLU A 77 -9.91 20.48 -0.11
CA GLU A 77 -10.34 21.22 -1.28
C GLU A 77 -9.08 21.54 -2.11
N HIS A 78 -8.82 20.76 -3.16
CA HIS A 78 -7.85 21.13 -4.17
C HIS A 78 -8.41 22.32 -4.95
N GLN A 79 -8.32 23.51 -4.35
CA GLN A 79 -8.35 24.75 -5.09
C GLN A 79 -7.13 24.73 -5.99
N HIS A 80 -7.36 24.51 -7.29
CA HIS A 80 -6.38 24.74 -8.33
C HIS A 80 -6.10 26.24 -8.44
N ASP A 81 -5.45 26.81 -7.43
CA ASP A 81 -4.84 28.11 -7.56
C ASP A 81 -3.63 27.96 -8.49
N ARG A 82 -3.73 28.61 -9.65
CA ARG A 82 -2.72 28.61 -10.71
C ARG A 82 -1.53 29.49 -10.34
N GLU A 83 -0.97 29.34 -9.15
CA GLU A 83 0.18 30.12 -8.71
C GLU A 83 1.28 29.18 -8.24
N ARG A 84 2.10 28.79 -9.23
CA ARG A 84 3.47 28.25 -9.17
C ARG A 84 3.99 27.84 -7.79
N SER A 85 4.28 26.54 -7.66
CA SER A 85 5.36 26.02 -6.82
C SER A 85 6.66 26.80 -7.09
N GLY A 86 7.14 27.59 -6.14
CA GLY A 86 8.41 28.30 -6.34
C GLY A 86 8.90 29.31 -5.31
N GLN A 87 8.37 29.40 -4.08
CA GLN A 87 8.85 30.40 -3.10
C GLN A 87 8.98 29.89 -1.66
N LEU A 88 9.68 28.77 -1.44
CA LEU A 88 10.08 28.34 -0.08
C LEU A 88 11.57 28.51 0.18
N PHE A 89 12.14 29.66 -0.20
CA PHE A 89 13.43 30.12 0.33
C PHE A 89 13.44 31.66 0.37
N ASP A 90 12.92 32.22 1.46
CA ASP A 90 13.31 33.55 1.96
C ASP A 90 13.23 33.51 3.51
N GLU A 91 14.39 33.38 4.15
CA GLU A 91 14.60 33.53 5.60
C GLU A 91 14.56 35.02 6.01
N PRO A 92 14.60 35.42 7.31
CA PRO A 92 14.29 34.71 8.56
C PRO A 92 13.35 35.53 9.50
N SER A 93 12.63 34.89 10.43
CA SER A 93 12.14 35.60 11.63
C SER A 93 12.11 34.70 12.87
N MET A 94 12.87 35.14 13.87
CA MET A 94 12.96 34.59 15.22
C MET A 94 11.65 34.84 15.99
N ALA A 95 11.11 33.83 16.70
CA ALA A 95 10.60 33.94 18.07
C ALA A 95 9.86 32.67 18.53
N GLU A 96 10.52 31.95 19.44
CA GLU A 96 10.01 31.38 20.70
C GLU A 96 8.83 30.38 20.79
N GLN A 97 9.08 29.38 21.65
CA GLN A 97 8.19 28.65 22.58
C GLN A 97 7.81 27.20 22.23
N GLY A 98 8.39 26.25 22.98
CA GLY A 98 7.85 24.90 23.13
C GLY A 98 8.87 23.82 23.55
N VAL A 99 9.23 23.78 24.84
CA VAL A 99 10.13 22.75 25.42
C VAL A 99 9.38 21.43 25.62
N GLY A 100 9.89 20.34 25.03
CA GLY A 100 9.53 18.95 25.34
C GLY A 100 10.80 18.09 25.41
N ASN A 101 11.18 17.70 26.63
CA ASN A 101 12.44 17.00 26.94
C ASN A 101 12.51 15.59 26.33
N GLY A 102 13.51 15.37 25.48
CA GLY A 102 13.90 14.07 24.93
C GLY A 102 15.41 14.03 24.62
N ARG A 103 16.20 13.89 25.69
CA ARG A 103 17.61 13.48 25.78
C ARG A 103 18.38 13.20 24.46
N GLU A 104 19.21 14.18 24.11
CA GLU A 104 20.64 14.04 23.71
C GLU A 104 20.99 13.14 22.52
N GLN A 105 20.72 13.62 21.31
CA GLN A 105 21.72 13.61 20.22
C GLN A 105 21.77 15.04 19.67
N GLN A 106 22.66 15.83 20.27
CA GLN A 106 23.04 17.16 19.81
C GLN A 106 23.73 17.01 18.45
N LEU A 107 22.95 17.05 17.37
CA LEU A 107 23.46 17.42 16.07
C LEU A 107 23.58 18.94 16.11
N ASP A 108 24.79 19.43 16.33
CA ASP A 108 25.11 20.85 16.33
C ASP A 108 24.70 21.47 15.00
N ALA A 109 23.54 22.14 15.04
CA ALA A 109 23.04 23.01 14.00
C ALA A 109 23.86 24.31 13.95
N GLN A 110 25.17 24.22 13.72
CA GLN A 110 26.04 25.36 13.42
C GLN A 110 27.16 24.92 12.46
N SER A 111 27.08 25.39 11.21
CA SER A 111 28.09 25.33 10.13
C SER A 111 28.03 24.14 9.14
N GLY A 112 27.07 24.20 8.20
CA GLY A 112 27.36 24.44 6.78
C GLY A 112 28.24 23.48 5.96
N THR A 113 28.71 22.34 6.47
CA THR A 113 29.43 21.34 5.68
C THR A 113 28.97 19.95 6.04
N LEU A 114 28.44 19.22 5.06
CA LEU A 114 28.27 17.77 5.17
C LEU A 114 29.61 17.16 5.59
N ASP A 115 29.58 16.24 6.55
CA ASP A 115 30.80 15.52 6.91
C ASP A 115 31.28 14.69 5.71
N VAL A 116 32.57 14.34 5.68
CA VAL A 116 33.18 13.61 4.55
C VAL A 116 32.49 12.27 4.28
N GLU A 117 32.04 11.58 5.33
CA GLU A 117 31.25 10.35 5.24
C GLU A 117 29.88 10.62 4.60
N ALA A 118 29.14 11.62 5.08
CA ALA A 118 27.88 12.02 4.47
C ALA A 118 28.02 12.45 3.00
N GLN A 119 29.11 13.13 2.64
CA GLN A 119 29.42 13.49 1.24
C GLN A 119 29.70 12.25 0.38
N ALA A 120 30.50 11.31 0.89
CA ALA A 120 30.83 10.07 0.19
C ALA A 120 29.57 9.22 -0.06
N VAL A 121 28.68 9.10 0.92
CA VAL A 121 27.42 8.35 0.78
C VAL A 121 26.50 8.97 -0.28
N LEU A 122 26.41 10.31 -0.33
CA LEU A 122 25.58 11.00 -1.33
C LEU A 122 26.16 10.90 -2.76
N GLU A 123 27.48 10.90 -2.90
CA GLU A 123 28.16 10.69 -4.19
C GLU A 123 27.97 9.25 -4.69
N GLU A 124 28.12 8.26 -3.81
CA GLU A 124 27.85 6.85 -4.08
C GLU A 124 26.41 6.64 -4.56
N ALA A 125 25.42 7.21 -3.85
CA ALA A 125 24.01 7.09 -4.20
C ALA A 125 23.70 7.71 -5.58
N ARG A 126 24.32 8.86 -5.91
CA ARG A 126 24.17 9.49 -7.23
C ARG A 126 24.74 8.60 -8.33
N ARG A 127 25.95 8.05 -8.14
CA ARG A 127 26.59 7.14 -9.10
C ARG A 127 25.76 5.88 -9.35
N MET A 128 25.16 5.30 -8.31
CA MET A 128 24.27 4.14 -8.46
C MET A 128 23.02 4.48 -9.27
N THR A 129 22.48 5.71 -9.10
CA THR A 129 21.31 6.18 -9.84
C THR A 129 21.65 6.41 -11.31
N GLU A 130 22.78 7.04 -11.61
CA GLU A 130 23.27 7.26 -12.98
C GLU A 130 23.51 5.92 -13.69
N SER A 131 24.21 4.98 -13.05
CA SER A 131 24.42 3.64 -13.61
C SER A 131 23.11 2.89 -13.88
N LYS A 132 22.09 3.05 -13.05
CA LYS A 132 20.77 2.44 -13.27
C LYS A 132 20.06 3.04 -14.47
N LEU A 133 20.17 4.36 -14.68
CA LEU A 133 19.58 5.05 -15.83
C LEU A 133 20.30 4.67 -17.13
N GLU A 134 21.64 4.65 -17.14
CA GLU A 134 22.42 4.23 -18.33
C GLU A 134 22.18 2.76 -18.71
N THR A 135 21.90 1.88 -17.73
CA THR A 135 21.57 0.47 -17.99
C THR A 135 20.16 0.28 -18.59
N ASP A 136 19.25 1.24 -18.38
CA ASP A 136 17.87 1.19 -18.88
C ASP A 136 17.75 1.77 -20.30
N GLU A 137 18.75 2.53 -20.74
CA GLU A 137 18.83 3.17 -22.08
C GLU A 137 19.47 2.29 -23.17
N GLU A 138 19.85 1.03 -22.88
CA GLU A 138 20.43 0.06 -23.84
C GLU A 138 19.50 -1.12 -24.18
#